data_AF-A0A1I7USR4-F1
#
_entry.id   AF-A0A1I7USR4-F1
#
_cell.length_a   1.000
_cell.length_b   1.000
_cell.length_c   1.000
_cell.angle_alpha   90.00
_cell.angle_beta   90.00
_cell.angle_gamma   90.00
#
_symmetry.space_group_name_H-M   'P 1'
#
loop_
_entity.id
_entity.type
_entity.pdbx_description
1 polymer ?
#
loop_
_entity_poly.entity_id
_entity_poly.type
_entity_poly.pdbx_seq_one_letter_code
_entity_poly.pdbx_strand_id
1 'polypeptide(L)'
;MLRVNADTTVINPTSLFVQGSLLTLTQEQGDQIFDECGSRQLSIRIQFPQDYRYIRAFKPYGLLYIPHGSWVTRDNLISMLLICTEVVVYETYTTYMDVNQILRRWLGGEMSGLRSMIIDGVTYRERCFEGLDEKKINPKWRMEHTMWVFLDIQEHNPNEE
;
A
#
# COMPACT_ATOMS: atom_id res chain seq x y z
N MET A 1 -14.47 18.71 9.42
CA MET A 1 -15.05 17.64 10.26
C MET A 1 -15.79 16.72 9.29
N LEU A 2 -15.14 15.65 8.85
CA LEU A 2 -15.70 14.66 7.92
C LEU A 2 -17.00 14.11 8.51
N ARG A 3 -18.13 14.41 7.89
CA ARG A 3 -19.40 13.70 8.10
C ARG A 3 -19.61 12.75 6.92
N VAL A 4 -18.72 11.78 6.80
CA VAL A 4 -19.06 10.58 6.05
C VAL A 4 -19.98 9.79 6.99
N ASN A 5 -21.16 9.36 6.53
CA ASN A 5 -22.05 8.43 7.26
C ASN A 5 -21.42 7.01 7.34
N ALA A 6 -20.12 6.94 7.57
CA ALA A 6 -19.41 5.78 8.06
C ALA A 6 -19.24 5.99 9.57
N ASP A 7 -19.19 4.91 10.34
CA ASP A 7 -18.77 4.93 11.74
C ASP A 7 -17.30 5.36 11.81
N THR A 8 -17.07 6.66 11.58
CA THR A 8 -15.77 7.27 11.40
C THR A 8 -15.19 7.44 12.80
N THR A 9 -14.52 6.41 13.29
CA THR A 9 -13.89 6.47 14.61
C THR A 9 -12.52 7.12 14.44
N VAL A 10 -12.45 8.44 14.62
CA VAL A 10 -11.17 9.15 14.73
C VAL A 10 -10.62 8.88 16.14
N ILE A 11 -9.68 7.93 16.25
CA ILE A 11 -9.16 7.49 17.56
C ILE A 11 -7.98 8.38 18.03
N ASN A 12 -7.31 9.12 17.14
CA ASN A 12 -6.11 9.90 17.50
C ASN A 12 -5.79 10.98 16.42
N PRO A 13 -5.25 12.17 16.75
CA PRO A 13 -4.76 13.15 15.75
C PRO A 13 -3.76 12.59 14.74
N THR A 14 -3.05 11.52 15.09
CA THR A 14 -1.97 10.95 14.27
C THR A 14 -2.44 9.93 13.21
N SER A 15 -3.67 9.41 13.35
CA SER A 15 -4.15 8.28 12.53
C SER A 15 -5.65 8.39 12.23
N LEU A 16 -6.02 8.32 10.96
CA LEU A 16 -7.42 8.25 10.52
C LEU A 16 -7.80 6.80 10.19
N PHE A 17 -8.85 6.30 10.86
CA PHE A 17 -9.44 4.99 10.61
C PHE A 17 -10.83 5.16 10.01
N VAL A 18 -11.01 4.71 8.78
CA VAL A 18 -12.32 4.64 8.13
C VAL A 18 -12.75 3.18 8.14
N GLN A 19 -13.86 2.88 8.80
CA GLN A 19 -14.41 1.53 8.87
C GLN A 19 -15.91 1.58 8.60
N GLY A 20 -16.42 0.59 7.88
CA GLY A 20 -17.84 0.45 7.61
C GLY A 20 -18.14 -0.80 6.78
N SER A 21 -19.22 -1.49 7.11
CA SER A 21 -19.72 -2.63 6.34
C SER A 21 -20.72 -2.15 5.28
N LEU A 22 -20.50 -2.52 4.02
CA LEU A 22 -21.46 -2.33 2.90
C LEU A 22 -21.92 -0.88 2.67
N LEU A 23 -21.06 0.11 2.93
CA LEU A 23 -21.32 1.49 2.50
C LEU A 23 -21.02 1.61 1.01
N THR A 24 -22.06 1.77 0.20
CA THR A 24 -21.92 2.22 -1.18
C THR A 24 -21.51 3.69 -1.15
N LEU A 25 -20.22 3.97 -1.01
CA LEU A 25 -19.71 5.33 -1.12
C LEU A 25 -19.85 5.82 -2.56
N THR A 26 -20.23 7.07 -2.73
CA THR A 26 -20.08 7.74 -4.02
C THR A 26 -18.60 7.98 -4.33
N GLN A 27 -18.27 8.22 -5.61
CA GLN A 27 -16.93 8.63 -6.03
C GLN A 27 -16.42 9.82 -5.20
N GLU A 28 -17.26 10.83 -5.00
CA GLU A 28 -16.92 12.05 -4.25
C GLU A 28 -16.63 11.75 -2.78
N GLN A 29 -17.44 10.91 -2.13
CA GLN A 29 -17.21 10.50 -0.74
C GLN A 29 -15.91 9.70 -0.60
N GLY A 30 -15.60 8.87 -1.61
CA GLY A 30 -14.33 8.16 -1.67
C GLY A 30 -13.13 9.11 -1.78
N ASP A 31 -13.20 10.06 -2.70
CA ASP A 31 -12.14 11.07 -2.90
C ASP A 31 -11.91 11.91 -1.63
N GLN A 32 -12.98 12.30 -0.92
CA GLN A 32 -12.90 13.08 0.33
C GLN A 32 -12.10 12.38 1.42
N ILE A 33 -12.12 11.04 1.49
CA ILE A 33 -11.33 10.28 2.48
C ILE A 33 -9.83 10.56 2.31
N PHE A 34 -9.35 10.60 1.06
CA PHE A 34 -7.94 10.86 0.75
C PHE A 34 -7.60 12.35 0.83
N ASP A 35 -8.52 13.21 0.41
CA ASP A 35 -8.31 14.66 0.34
C ASP A 35 -8.36 15.34 1.71
N GLU A 36 -9.17 14.85 2.64
CA GLU A 36 -9.34 15.47 3.97
C GLU A 36 -8.46 14.84 5.06
N CYS A 37 -7.80 13.71 4.77
CA CYS A 37 -6.86 13.13 5.72
C CYS A 37 -5.63 14.04 5.89
N GLY A 38 -5.48 14.59 7.10
CA GLY A 38 -4.30 15.36 7.53
C GLY A 38 -3.33 14.55 8.41
N SER A 39 -3.69 13.31 8.73
CA SER A 39 -2.89 12.42 9.58
C SER A 39 -1.76 11.74 8.79
N ARG A 40 -0.66 11.41 9.47
CA ARG A 40 0.46 10.65 8.87
C ARG A 40 0.10 9.20 8.56
N GLN A 41 -0.94 8.67 9.19
CA GLN A 41 -1.38 7.29 8.99
C GLN A 41 -2.83 7.27 8.52
N LEU A 42 -3.10 6.48 7.49
CA LEU A 42 -4.43 6.30 6.93
C LEU A 42 -4.76 4.81 6.81
N SER A 43 -5.83 4.37 7.46
CA SER A 43 -6.35 3.00 7.39
C SER A 43 -7.78 3.02 6.85
N ILE A 44 -7.98 2.41 5.69
CA ILE A 44 -9.24 2.42 4.93
C ILE A 44 -9.84 1.02 4.89
N ARG A 45 -10.64 0.68 5.90
CA ARG A 45 -11.30 -0.62 6.08
C ARG A 45 -12.74 -0.57 5.58
N ILE A 46 -12.90 -0.13 4.34
CA ILE A 46 -14.18 -0.05 3.64
C ILE A 46 -14.04 -0.66 2.26
N GLN A 47 -15.09 -1.31 1.80
CA GLN A 47 -15.16 -1.84 0.45
C GLN A 47 -15.73 -0.75 -0.48
N PHE A 48 -14.95 -0.36 -1.48
CA PHE A 48 -15.41 0.57 -2.51
C PHE A 48 -16.28 -0.15 -3.56
N PRO A 49 -17.17 0.58 -4.26
CA PRO A 49 -17.86 0.06 -5.45
C PRO A 49 -16.89 -0.50 -6.50
N GLN A 50 -17.33 -1.49 -7.28
CA GLN A 50 -16.48 -2.17 -8.27
C GLN A 50 -15.96 -1.23 -9.37
N ASP A 51 -16.71 -0.18 -9.68
CA ASP A 51 -16.40 0.86 -10.66
C ASP A 51 -15.66 2.06 -10.06
N TYR A 52 -15.38 2.06 -8.76
CA TYR A 52 -14.61 3.13 -8.13
C TYR A 52 -13.20 3.21 -8.69
N ARG A 53 -12.76 4.45 -8.99
CA ARG A 53 -11.43 4.75 -9.51
C ARG A 53 -10.90 6.01 -8.83
N TYR A 54 -9.90 5.86 -7.98
CA TYR A 54 -9.17 7.02 -7.49
C TYR A 54 -8.20 7.50 -8.57
N ILE A 55 -8.43 8.69 -9.13
CA ILE A 55 -7.62 9.26 -10.23
C ILE A 55 -6.79 10.47 -9.79
N ARG A 56 -6.91 10.87 -8.52
CA ARG A 56 -6.17 12.01 -7.95
C ARG A 56 -4.80 11.57 -7.45
N ALA A 57 -3.97 12.55 -7.10
CA ALA A 57 -2.69 12.28 -6.46
C ALA A 57 -2.90 11.78 -5.02
N PHE A 58 -2.11 10.80 -4.60
CA PHE A 58 -2.04 10.41 -3.19
C PHE A 58 -1.22 11.42 -2.40
N LYS A 59 -1.51 11.52 -1.10
CA LYS A 59 -0.66 12.24 -0.14
C LYS A 59 0.43 11.32 0.41
N PRO A 60 1.57 11.86 0.85
CA PRO A 60 2.62 11.05 1.46
C PRO A 60 2.22 10.61 2.88
N TYR A 61 1.82 9.35 3.02
CA TYR A 61 1.53 8.74 4.31
C TYR A 61 2.76 8.00 4.85
N GLY A 62 2.99 8.10 6.16
CA GLY A 62 3.92 7.22 6.85
C GLY A 62 3.45 5.77 6.82
N LEU A 63 2.14 5.56 6.98
CA LEU A 63 1.48 4.25 6.81
C LEU A 63 0.17 4.40 6.05
N LEU A 64 0.03 3.64 4.97
CA LEU A 64 -1.21 3.49 4.22
C LEU A 64 -1.68 2.02 4.27
N TYR A 65 -2.84 1.78 4.87
CA TYR A 65 -3.40 0.45 5.10
C TYR A 65 -4.77 0.29 4.43
N ILE A 66 -4.86 -0.60 3.44
CA ILE A 66 -6.05 -0.81 2.59
C ILE A 66 -6.36 -2.32 2.50
N PRO A 67 -7.18 -2.89 3.41
CA PRO A 67 -7.54 -4.30 3.35
C PRO A 67 -8.46 -4.66 2.18
N HIS A 68 -9.28 -3.73 1.69
CA HIS A 68 -10.19 -3.97 0.56
C HIS A 68 -9.67 -3.24 -0.68
N GLY A 69 -8.57 -3.73 -1.23
CA GLY A 69 -7.81 -3.12 -2.32
C GLY A 69 -8.27 -3.46 -3.73
N SER A 70 -9.46 -4.02 -3.91
CA SER A 70 -9.99 -4.45 -5.23
C SER A 70 -10.13 -3.30 -6.24
N TRP A 71 -10.27 -2.06 -5.75
CA TRP A 71 -10.30 -0.84 -6.56
C TRP A 71 -8.91 -0.31 -6.93
N VAL A 72 -7.85 -0.76 -6.24
CA VAL A 72 -6.49 -0.28 -6.42
C VAL A 72 -5.97 -0.76 -7.76
N THR A 73 -5.75 0.19 -8.67
CA THR A 73 -5.09 -0.10 -9.94
C THR A 73 -3.57 -0.19 -9.74
N ARG A 74 -2.89 -0.78 -10.72
CA ARG A 74 -1.42 -0.77 -10.78
C ARG A 74 -0.84 0.65 -10.64
N ASP A 75 -1.42 1.63 -11.31
CA ASP A 75 -0.92 3.01 -11.28
C ASP A 75 -1.15 3.66 -9.92
N ASN A 76 -2.26 3.35 -9.26
CA ASN A 76 -2.48 3.76 -7.88
C ASN A 76 -1.42 3.16 -6.97
N LEU A 77 -1.16 1.86 -7.09
CA LEU A 77 -0.17 1.17 -6.27
C LEU A 77 1.24 1.76 -6.46
N ILE A 78 1.67 1.97 -7.71
CA ILE A 78 2.95 2.63 -8.01
C ILE A 78 3.01 4.03 -7.38
N SER A 79 1.94 4.82 -7.53
CA SER A 79 1.88 6.18 -6.97
C SER A 79 2.00 6.17 -5.45
N MET A 80 1.32 5.25 -4.76
CA MET A 80 1.43 5.07 -3.31
C MET A 80 2.86 4.71 -2.90
N LEU A 81 3.47 3.73 -3.57
CA LEU A 81 4.81 3.22 -3.25
C LEU A 81 5.93 4.24 -3.51
N LEU A 82 5.73 5.19 -4.43
CA LEU A 82 6.70 6.26 -4.69
C LEU A 82 6.75 7.32 -3.58
N ILE A 83 5.66 7.52 -2.84
CA ILE A 83 5.52 8.66 -1.92
C ILE A 83 5.30 8.27 -0.45
N CYS A 84 4.85 7.04 -0.19
CA CYS A 84 4.58 6.56 1.17
C CYS A 84 5.78 5.78 1.73
N THR A 85 5.87 5.73 3.05
CA THR A 85 6.93 4.99 3.75
C THR A 85 6.56 3.52 3.93
N GLU A 86 5.31 3.23 4.28
CA GLU A 86 4.79 1.88 4.46
C GLU A 86 3.44 1.75 3.75
N VAL A 87 3.30 0.72 2.91
CA VAL A 87 2.07 0.48 2.13
C VAL A 87 1.61 -0.95 2.32
N VAL A 88 0.38 -1.12 2.75
CA VAL A 88 -0.24 -2.43 2.98
C VAL A 88 -1.56 -2.48 2.23
N VAL A 89 -1.63 -3.35 1.21
CA VAL A 89 -2.82 -3.52 0.38
C VAL A 89 -3.17 -5.00 0.28
N TYR A 90 -4.39 -5.35 0.69
CA TYR A 90 -4.94 -6.70 0.51
C TYR A 90 -6.04 -6.71 -0.54
N GLU A 91 -6.48 -7.92 -0.92
CA GLU A 91 -7.59 -8.13 -1.86
C GLU A 91 -7.43 -7.39 -3.20
N THR A 92 -6.18 -7.23 -3.66
CA THR A 92 -5.90 -6.56 -4.93
C THR A 92 -5.95 -7.55 -6.10
N TYR A 93 -6.24 -7.03 -7.30
CA TYR A 93 -6.19 -7.79 -8.56
C TYR A 93 -4.83 -7.67 -9.28
N THR A 94 -3.78 -7.29 -8.58
CA THR A 94 -2.44 -7.10 -9.15
C THR A 94 -1.86 -8.45 -9.61
N THR A 95 -1.23 -8.47 -10.78
CA THR A 95 -0.60 -9.69 -11.32
C THR A 95 0.82 -9.87 -10.78
N TYR A 96 1.37 -11.09 -10.83
CA TYR A 96 2.79 -11.30 -10.50
C TYR A 96 3.74 -10.46 -11.37
N MET A 97 3.35 -10.15 -12.62
CA MET A 97 4.16 -9.32 -13.52
C MET A 97 4.23 -7.88 -13.02
N ASP A 98 3.11 -7.33 -12.57
CA ASP A 98 3.06 -5.98 -12.01
C ASP A 98 3.90 -5.89 -10.73
N VAL A 99 3.77 -6.87 -9.84
CA VAL A 99 4.59 -6.97 -8.63
C VAL A 99 6.08 -7.12 -8.97
N ASN A 100 6.44 -7.98 -9.92
CA ASN A 100 7.83 -8.14 -10.34
C ASN A 100 8.41 -6.82 -10.86
N GLN A 101 7.65 -6.08 -11.66
CA GLN A 101 8.07 -4.76 -12.13
C GLN A 101 8.22 -3.76 -10.98
N ILE A 102 7.29 -3.75 -10.01
CA ILE A 102 7.39 -2.93 -8.79
C ILE A 102 8.67 -3.27 -8.02
N LEU A 103 8.94 -4.56 -7.80
CA LEU A 103 10.14 -5.03 -7.09
C LEU A 103 11.43 -4.61 -7.81
N ARG A 104 11.50 -4.72 -9.14
CA ARG A 104 12.65 -4.26 -9.92
C ARG A 104 12.91 -2.77 -9.74
N ARG A 105 11.85 -1.96 -9.80
CA ARG A 105 11.95 -0.50 -9.63
C ARG A 105 12.38 -0.13 -8.21
N TRP A 106 11.82 -0.80 -7.21
CA TRP A 106 12.19 -0.57 -5.81
C TRP A 106 13.64 -0.96 -5.52
N LEU A 107 14.06 -2.16 -5.92
CA LEU A 107 15.44 -2.64 -5.79
C LEU A 107 16.43 -1.83 -6.66
N GLY A 108 15.93 -1.15 -7.70
CA GLY A 108 16.67 -0.17 -8.50
C GLY A 108 16.77 1.22 -7.86
N GLY A 109 16.12 1.45 -6.72
CA GLY A 109 16.19 2.70 -5.96
C GLY A 109 15.13 3.75 -6.32
N GLU A 110 14.19 3.46 -7.22
CA GLU A 110 13.15 4.44 -7.63
C GLU A 110 12.15 4.78 -6.51
N MET A 111 12.00 3.89 -5.52
CA MET A 111 11.09 4.05 -4.38
C MET A 111 11.89 4.21 -3.08
N SER A 112 12.82 5.17 -3.06
CA SER A 112 13.80 5.35 -1.98
C SER A 112 13.19 5.70 -0.61
N GLY A 113 11.98 6.26 -0.59
CA GLY A 113 11.24 6.57 0.64
C GLY A 113 10.48 5.36 1.22
N LEU A 114 10.28 4.31 0.45
CA LEU A 114 9.53 3.12 0.83
C LEU A 114 10.41 2.20 1.69
N ARG A 115 9.94 1.86 2.89
CA ARG A 115 10.60 0.93 3.83
C ARG A 115 9.99 -0.45 3.77
N SER A 116 8.67 -0.54 3.65
CA SER A 116 7.98 -1.82 3.58
C SER A 116 6.77 -1.75 2.66
N MET A 117 6.51 -2.86 1.99
CA MET A 117 5.26 -3.07 1.26
C MET A 117 4.71 -4.47 1.52
N ILE A 118 3.39 -4.54 1.66
CA ILE A 118 2.64 -5.79 1.74
C ILE A 118 1.58 -5.72 0.65
N ILE A 119 1.60 -6.71 -0.24
CA ILE A 119 0.64 -6.81 -1.35
C ILE A 119 0.09 -8.23 -1.34
N ASP A 120 -1.22 -8.36 -1.15
CA ASP A 120 -1.90 -9.65 -1.12
C ASP A 120 -3.00 -9.78 -2.18
N GLY A 121 -3.36 -11.01 -2.56
CA GLY A 121 -4.27 -11.27 -3.68
C GLY A 121 -3.55 -11.43 -5.03
N VAL A 122 -2.22 -11.55 -5.01
CA VAL A 122 -1.41 -11.72 -6.23
C VAL A 122 -1.50 -13.13 -6.77
N THR A 123 -1.90 -13.26 -8.03
CA THR A 123 -1.89 -14.55 -8.76
C THR A 123 -0.46 -14.95 -9.11
N TYR A 124 -0.10 -16.24 -8.95
CA TYR A 124 1.25 -16.79 -9.24
C TYR A 124 2.38 -16.08 -8.47
N ARG A 125 2.19 -15.85 -7.17
CA ARG A 125 3.09 -15.08 -6.30
C ARG A 125 4.56 -15.54 -6.32
N GLU A 126 4.79 -16.84 -6.51
CA GLU A 126 6.13 -17.43 -6.60
C GLU A 126 6.93 -16.84 -7.76
N ARG A 127 6.23 -16.39 -8.80
CA ARG A 127 6.80 -15.78 -10.00
C ARG A 127 7.11 -14.29 -9.84
N CYS A 128 6.65 -13.65 -8.77
CA CYS A 128 6.94 -12.24 -8.48
C CYS A 128 8.45 -11.97 -8.37
N PHE A 129 9.25 -12.98 -8.04
CA PHE A 129 10.69 -12.85 -7.85
C PHE A 129 11.51 -13.32 -9.07
N GLU A 130 10.86 -13.71 -10.18
CA GLU A 130 11.54 -14.20 -11.38
C GLU A 130 12.50 -13.14 -11.95
N GLY A 131 13.75 -13.56 -12.15
CA GLY A 131 14.81 -12.72 -12.71
C GLY A 131 15.29 -11.60 -11.79
N LEU A 132 14.92 -11.61 -10.51
CA LEU A 132 15.55 -10.76 -9.50
C LEU A 132 16.84 -11.40 -9.00
N ASP A 133 17.81 -10.56 -8.62
CA ASP A 133 19.06 -11.03 -8.00
C ASP A 133 18.74 -11.63 -6.63
N GLU A 134 18.87 -12.96 -6.51
CA GLU A 134 18.57 -13.71 -5.29
C GLU A 134 19.36 -13.20 -4.08
N LYS A 135 20.55 -12.62 -4.29
CA LYS A 135 21.36 -12.04 -3.21
C LYS A 135 20.72 -10.79 -2.61
N LYS A 136 19.87 -10.10 -3.37
CA LYS A 136 19.12 -8.92 -2.92
C LYS A 136 17.76 -9.28 -2.33
N ILE A 137 17.36 -10.55 -2.42
CA ILE A 137 16.07 -11.03 -1.91
C ILE A 137 16.31 -11.62 -0.52
N ASN A 138 15.80 -10.97 0.51
CA ASN A 138 15.81 -11.58 1.85
C ASN A 138 14.87 -12.81 1.82
N PRO A 139 15.33 -14.00 2.24
CA PRO A 139 14.51 -15.22 2.26
C PRO A 139 13.21 -15.07 3.07
N LYS A 140 13.20 -14.19 4.07
CA LYS A 140 12.03 -13.89 4.89
C LYS A 140 10.91 -13.15 4.13
N TRP A 141 11.20 -12.61 2.95
CA TRP A 141 10.19 -11.97 2.09
C TRP A 141 9.24 -12.96 1.41
N ARG A 142 9.55 -14.26 1.47
CA ARG A 142 8.73 -15.35 0.93
C ARG A 142 7.99 -16.04 2.08
N MET A 143 6.79 -15.60 2.44
CA MET A 143 5.92 -16.35 3.36
C MET A 143 4.60 -16.79 2.70
N GLU A 144 4.11 -17.95 3.13
CA GLU A 144 3.22 -18.88 2.40
C GLU A 144 1.79 -18.40 2.10
N HIS A 145 1.39 -17.17 2.46
CA HIS A 145 0.00 -16.70 2.28
C HIS A 145 -0.13 -15.22 1.89
N THR A 146 0.90 -14.40 2.13
CA THR A 146 0.90 -12.96 1.88
C THR A 146 2.33 -12.57 1.50
N MET A 147 2.51 -11.68 0.52
CA MET A 147 3.83 -11.18 0.18
C MET A 147 4.20 -10.01 1.09
N TRP A 148 5.21 -10.21 1.93
CA TRP A 148 5.77 -9.19 2.82
C TRP A 148 7.15 -8.83 2.29
N VAL A 149 7.36 -7.58 1.93
CA VAL A 149 8.67 -7.13 1.46
C VAL A 149 9.11 -5.97 2.33
N PHE A 150 10.19 -6.20 3.08
CA PHE A 150 10.75 -5.24 4.01
C PHE A 150 12.17 -4.89 3.54
N LEU A 151 12.48 -3.61 3.34
CA LEU A 151 13.88 -3.23 3.32
C LEU A 151 14.43 -3.34 4.74
N ASP A 152 15.30 -4.32 4.97
CA ASP A 152 16.31 -4.19 6.01
C ASP A 152 17.24 -3.07 5.53
N ILE A 153 16.92 -1.83 5.91
CA ILE A 153 17.91 -0.77 5.87
C ILE A 153 18.91 -1.14 6.96
N GLN A 154 19.90 -1.95 6.61
CA GLN A 154 21.11 -2.07 7.40
C GLN A 154 21.66 -0.65 7.48
N GLU A 155 21.43 0.04 8.59
CA GLU A 155 22.16 1.25 8.90
C GLU A 155 23.63 0.87 8.79
N HIS A 156 24.30 1.37 7.76
CA HIS A 156 25.73 1.25 7.63
C HIS A 156 26.32 1.82 8.92
N ASN A 157 26.84 0.96 9.79
CA ASN A 157 27.51 1.37 11.00
C ASN A 157 28.84 2.00 10.56
N PRO A 158 29.04 3.32 10.68
CA PRO A 158 30.24 3.99 10.20
C PRO A 158 31.49 3.63 11.03
N ASN A 159 31.38 2.68 11.96
CA ASN A 159 32.46 2.24 12.86
C ASN A 159 32.99 0.82 12.54
N GLU A 160 32.59 0.22 11.42
CA GLU A 160 33.25 -1.00 10.93
C GLU A 160 34.22 -0.63 9.79
N GLU A 161 35.45 -0.24 10.19
CA GLU A 161 36.68 -0.36 9.40
C GLU A 161 37.47 -1.60 9.85
#